data_AF-A0A0D2EM82-F1
#
_entry.id   AF-A0A0D2EM82-F1
#
_cell.length_a   1.000
_cell.length_b   1.000
_cell.length_c   1.000
_cell.angle_alpha   90.00
_cell.angle_beta   90.00
_cell.angle_gamma   90.00
#
_symmetry.space_group_name_H-M   'P 1'
#
loop_
_entity.id
_entity.type
_entity.pdbx_description
1 polymer ?
#
loop_
_entity_poly.entity_id
_entity_poly.type
_entity_poly.pdbx_seq_one_letter_code
_entity_poly.pdbx_strand_id
1 'polypeptide(L)'
;MVYGSFEYGLLIKCHLVSGLDVEQQLGRVDQSIEFATQCISSPSRRWSSPVVNREKPLNVTGVSTHILVVNALFDPETLYEMAVKLWTEIEDSVLLTRRGDGHTSYSLHGDTQRAIDNYLVDLTLPGVGTVYDT
;
A
#
# COMPACT_ATOMS: atom_id res chain seq x y z
N MET A 1 -28.43 -3.93 -11.10
CA MET A 1 -28.04 -4.69 -9.89
C MET A 1 -26.78 -5.46 -10.27
N VAL A 2 -25.61 -4.95 -9.89
CA VAL A 2 -24.35 -5.68 -10.02
C VAL A 2 -23.71 -5.56 -8.64
N TYR A 3 -23.65 -6.71 -7.96
CA TYR A 3 -22.96 -6.87 -6.69
C TYR A 3 -21.49 -7.11 -6.98
N GLY A 4 -20.62 -6.35 -6.32
CA GLY A 4 -19.20 -6.65 -6.19
C GLY A 4 -18.86 -6.48 -4.72
N SER A 5 -18.69 -7.58 -4.00
CA SER A 5 -18.09 -7.55 -2.67
C SER A 5 -16.61 -7.25 -2.81
N PHE A 6 -16.17 -6.14 -2.24
CA PHE A 6 -14.81 -6.05 -1.74
C PHE A 6 -14.91 -6.22 -0.23
N GLU A 7 -14.28 -7.27 0.28
CA GLU A 7 -13.93 -7.33 1.69
C GLU A 7 -13.04 -6.11 1.99
N TYR A 8 -13.21 -5.52 3.17
CA TYR A 8 -12.49 -4.34 3.66
C TYR A 8 -12.98 -2.99 3.09
N GLY A 9 -13.95 -2.40 3.80
CA GLY A 9 -14.55 -1.09 3.53
C GLY A 9 -13.62 0.11 3.70
N LEU A 10 -12.63 0.27 2.82
CA LEU A 10 -11.80 1.47 2.73
C LEU A 10 -12.38 2.45 1.69
N LEU A 11 -12.91 3.58 2.17
CA LEU A 11 -13.48 4.66 1.36
C LEU A 11 -12.39 5.66 0.94
N ILE A 12 -11.88 5.55 -0.29
CA ILE A 12 -10.97 6.55 -0.89
C ILE A 12 -11.79 7.62 -1.61
N LYS A 13 -11.58 8.90 -1.27
CA LYS A 13 -12.17 10.05 -1.96
C LYS A 13 -11.23 10.50 -3.08
N CYS A 14 -11.46 10.04 -4.31
CA CYS A 14 -10.71 10.49 -5.49
C CYS A 14 -10.76 12.03 -5.66
N HIS A 15 -9.60 12.70 -5.56
CA HIS A 15 -9.40 14.08 -6.00
C HIS A 15 -8.83 14.06 -7.44
N LEU A 16 -9.31 14.98 -8.29
CA LEU A 16 -8.99 15.04 -9.71
C LEU A 16 -7.47 15.19 -9.95
N VAL A 17 -6.84 14.17 -10.55
CA VAL A 17 -5.69 14.38 -11.43
C VAL A 17 -6.23 14.15 -12.84
N SER A 18 -6.11 15.15 -13.70
CA SER A 18 -6.50 15.05 -15.11
C SER A 18 -5.73 13.90 -15.76
N GLY A 19 -6.47 12.86 -16.19
CA GLY A 19 -5.93 11.59 -16.69
C GLY A 19 -5.27 11.63 -18.06
N LEU A 20 -4.59 12.72 -18.42
CA LEU A 20 -3.84 12.84 -19.67
C LEU A 20 -2.31 12.70 -19.49
N ASP A 21 -1.77 12.82 -18.28
CA ASP A 21 -0.31 12.85 -18.06
C ASP A 21 0.32 11.50 -17.65
N VAL A 22 -0.45 10.48 -17.27
CA VAL A 22 0.13 9.26 -16.63
C VAL A 22 0.30 8.08 -17.59
N GLU A 23 -0.51 7.98 -18.66
CA GLU A 23 -0.42 6.85 -19.61
C GLU A 23 0.94 6.73 -20.31
N GLN A 24 1.71 7.83 -20.43
CA GLN A 24 2.95 7.82 -21.19
C GLN A 24 4.18 7.23 -20.48
N GLN A 25 4.11 6.98 -19.16
CA GLN A 25 5.34 6.76 -18.39
C GLN A 25 5.67 5.29 -18.08
N LEU A 26 4.72 4.34 -18.06
CA LEU A 26 4.97 3.01 -17.48
C LEU A 26 4.58 1.77 -18.30
N GLY A 27 3.94 1.91 -19.48
CA GLY A 27 3.71 0.78 -20.40
C GLY A 27 2.87 -0.39 -19.84
N ARG A 28 2.31 -0.26 -18.64
CA ARG A 28 1.42 -1.21 -17.98
C ARG A 28 0.41 -0.42 -17.15
N VAL A 29 -0.86 -0.78 -17.26
CA VAL A 29 -1.93 -0.20 -16.42
C VAL A 29 -1.90 -0.95 -15.10
N ASP A 30 -1.57 -0.25 -14.02
CA ASP A 30 -1.70 -0.79 -12.67
C ASP A 30 -3.19 -0.77 -12.24
N GLN A 31 -3.62 -1.74 -11.42
CA GLN A 31 -4.99 -1.79 -10.93
C GLN A 31 -5.36 -0.51 -10.18
N SER A 32 -4.42 0.16 -9.50
CA SER A 32 -4.70 1.45 -8.84
C SER A 32 -5.12 2.54 -9.83
N ILE A 33 -4.59 2.54 -11.05
CA ILE A 33 -4.98 3.47 -12.13
C ILE A 33 -6.35 3.12 -12.72
N GLU A 34 -6.64 1.82 -12.89
CA GLU A 34 -7.98 1.38 -13.31
C GLU A 34 -9.05 1.77 -12.27
N PHE A 35 -8.76 1.56 -10.98
CA PHE A 35 -9.64 1.96 -9.88
C PHE A 35 -9.88 3.48 -9.83
N ALA A 36 -8.86 4.30 -10.08
CA ALA A 36 -9.00 5.76 -10.14
C ALA A 36 -9.99 6.22 -11.23
N THR A 37 -10.04 5.51 -12.37
CA THR A 37 -10.97 5.80 -13.47
C THR A 37 -12.41 5.43 -13.12
N GLN A 38 -12.60 4.37 -12.32
CA GLN A 38 -13.91 3.92 -11.83
C GLN A 38 -14.57 4.89 -10.82
N CYS A 39 -13.80 5.81 -10.22
CA CYS A 39 -14.30 6.84 -9.32
C CYS A 39 -15.30 7.82 -9.97
N ILE A 40 -15.34 7.93 -11.30
CA ILE A 40 -16.25 8.87 -12.00
C ILE A 40 -17.71 8.44 -11.88
N SER A 41 -17.97 7.13 -11.87
CA SER A 41 -19.31 6.53 -11.79
C SER A 41 -19.67 6.00 -10.39
N SER A 42 -18.74 6.10 -9.43
CA SER A 42 -18.83 5.41 -8.13
C SER A 42 -19.92 5.96 -7.18
N PRO A 43 -20.62 5.08 -6.41
CA PRO A 43 -21.57 5.48 -5.38
C PRO A 43 -20.99 6.39 -4.29
N SER A 44 -19.68 6.35 -4.04
CA SER A 44 -19.01 7.19 -3.04
C SER A 44 -19.15 8.69 -3.34
N ARG A 45 -19.27 9.06 -4.62
CA ARG A 45 -19.54 10.44 -5.06
C ARG A 45 -20.96 10.92 -4.69
N ARG A 46 -21.89 9.99 -4.46
CA ARG A 46 -23.27 10.23 -4.00
C ARG A 46 -23.45 10.05 -2.49
N TRP A 47 -22.38 9.71 -1.77
CA TRP A 47 -22.44 9.53 -0.32
C TRP A 47 -22.73 10.87 0.36
N SER A 48 -23.80 10.94 1.14
CA SER A 48 -24.30 12.18 1.75
C SER A 48 -23.48 12.62 2.97
N SER A 49 -22.76 11.71 3.62
CA SER A 49 -21.93 12.06 4.77
C SER A 49 -20.62 12.73 4.33
N PRO A 50 -20.15 13.75 5.09
CA PRO A 50 -18.90 14.42 4.78
C PRO A 50 -17.71 13.47 4.96
N VAL A 51 -16.69 13.66 4.11
CA VAL A 51 -15.40 12.96 4.25
C VAL A 51 -14.59 13.65 5.34
N VAL A 52 -14.35 12.93 6.43
CA VAL A 52 -13.68 13.44 7.64
C VAL A 52 -12.16 13.23 7.64
N ASN A 53 -11.67 12.21 6.92
CA ASN A 53 -10.25 11.96 6.72
C ASN A 53 -9.91 12.17 5.25
N ARG A 54 -9.39 13.35 4.91
CA ARG A 54 -8.92 13.65 3.55
C ARG A 54 -7.49 13.16 3.40
N GLU A 55 -7.13 12.84 2.16
CA GLU A 55 -5.73 12.59 1.81
C GLU A 55 -4.85 13.74 2.25
N LYS A 56 -3.78 13.39 2.95
CA LYS A 56 -2.74 14.27 3.45
C LYS A 56 -1.50 13.41 3.71
N PRO A 57 -0.28 13.97 3.61
CA PRO A 57 0.90 13.27 4.05
C PRO A 57 0.75 12.82 5.50
N LEU A 58 1.20 11.61 5.80
CA LEU A 58 1.40 11.17 7.16
C LEU A 58 2.68 11.84 7.69
N ASN A 59 2.65 12.29 8.94
CA ASN A 59 3.81 12.82 9.64
C ASN A 59 3.89 12.09 10.96
N VAL A 60 4.24 10.80 10.90
CA VAL A 60 4.22 9.91 12.06
C VAL A 60 5.57 10.04 12.75
N THR A 61 5.56 10.68 13.92
CA THR A 61 6.75 10.96 14.73
C THR A 61 6.57 10.45 16.15
N GLY A 62 7.66 10.34 16.90
CA GLY A 62 7.63 9.94 18.31
C GLY A 62 7.18 8.50 18.54
N VAL A 63 7.46 7.61 17.58
CA VAL A 63 7.14 6.19 17.68
C VAL A 63 8.04 5.55 18.74
N SER A 64 7.45 4.81 19.69
CA SER A 64 8.20 4.17 20.78
C SER A 64 8.97 2.91 20.34
N THR A 65 8.63 2.37 19.17
CA THR A 65 9.30 1.23 18.54
C THR A 65 9.39 1.47 17.04
N HIS A 66 10.45 0.95 16.42
CA HIS A 66 10.62 1.03 14.98
C HIS A 66 9.49 0.31 14.26
N ILE A 67 8.90 0.92 13.23
CA ILE A 67 7.83 0.31 12.42
C ILE A 67 8.44 -0.49 11.27
N LEU A 68 8.03 -1.75 11.11
CA LEU A 68 8.36 -2.56 9.93
C LEU A 68 7.27 -2.42 8.86
N VAL A 69 7.63 -1.86 7.70
CA VAL A 69 6.81 -1.81 6.48
C VAL A 69 7.24 -2.96 5.57
N VAL A 70 6.30 -3.72 5.03
CA VAL A 70 6.60 -4.89 4.17
C VAL A 70 5.77 -4.82 2.89
N ASN A 71 6.40 -4.98 1.73
CA ASN A 71 5.68 -5.05 0.45
C ASN A 71 6.38 -5.96 -0.57
N ALA A 72 5.59 -6.51 -1.49
CA ALA A 72 6.13 -7.22 -2.65
C ALA A 72 6.58 -6.24 -3.73
N LEU A 73 7.59 -6.61 -4.52
CA LEU A 73 8.03 -5.81 -5.66
C LEU A 73 6.99 -5.76 -6.78
N PHE A 74 6.19 -6.83 -6.94
CA PHE A 74 5.18 -6.94 -7.99
C PHE A 74 3.78 -7.19 -7.39
N ASP A 75 3.44 -6.42 -6.35
CA ASP A 75 2.09 -6.42 -5.77
C ASP A 75 1.12 -5.68 -6.73
N PRO A 76 0.05 -6.34 -7.23
CA PRO A 76 -0.88 -5.72 -8.17
C PRO A 76 -1.93 -4.83 -7.51
N GLU A 77 -2.06 -4.82 -6.18
CA GLU A 77 -3.08 -4.05 -5.45
C GLU A 77 -2.45 -2.87 -4.71
N THR A 78 -1.33 -3.12 -4.02
CA THR A 78 -0.58 -2.12 -3.28
C THR A 78 0.83 -1.99 -3.82
N LEU A 79 0.97 -1.14 -4.84
CA LEU A 79 2.23 -0.89 -5.53
C LEU A 79 3.41 -0.62 -4.58
N TYR A 80 4.60 -1.08 -4.99
CA TYR A 80 5.81 -0.93 -4.18
C TYR A 80 6.16 0.53 -3.88
N GLU A 81 5.93 1.44 -4.82
CA GLU A 81 6.08 2.88 -4.62
C GLU A 81 5.17 3.45 -3.52
N MET A 82 3.99 2.85 -3.28
CA MET A 82 3.12 3.25 -2.17
C MET A 82 3.73 2.85 -0.83
N ALA A 83 4.38 1.69 -0.76
CA ALA A 83 5.11 1.26 0.43
C ALA A 83 6.35 2.14 0.68
N VAL A 84 7.09 2.51 -0.37
CA VAL A 84 8.21 3.47 -0.27
C VAL A 84 7.70 4.82 0.26
N LYS A 85 6.59 5.33 -0.28
CA LYS A 85 5.99 6.59 0.20
C LYS A 85 5.59 6.50 1.66
N LEU A 86 4.89 5.44 2.07
CA LEU A 86 4.49 5.23 3.46
C LEU A 86 5.71 5.17 4.39
N TRP A 87 6.74 4.42 4.00
CA TRP A 87 8.00 4.32 4.74
C TRP A 87 8.66 5.70 4.92
N THR A 88 8.65 6.57 3.91
CA THR A 88 9.21 7.94 4.05
C THR A 88 8.39 8.88 4.93
N GLU A 89 7.11 8.58 5.16
CA GLU A 89 6.20 9.40 5.97
C GLU A 89 6.15 8.95 7.45
N ILE A 90 6.85 7.87 7.79
CA ILE A 90 6.97 7.31 9.14
C ILE A 90 8.42 7.39 9.61
N GLU A 91 8.69 8.24 10.60
CA GLU A 91 10.00 8.30 11.23
C GLU A 91 10.35 6.97 11.89
N ASP A 92 11.65 6.65 11.92
CA ASP A 92 12.18 5.43 12.56
C ASP A 92 11.59 4.11 12.03
N SER A 93 11.21 4.06 10.74
CA SER A 93 10.68 2.85 10.10
C SER A 93 11.68 2.15 9.19
N VAL A 94 11.47 0.85 8.97
CA VAL A 94 12.27 -0.02 8.09
C VAL A 94 11.38 -0.61 7.01
N LEU A 95 11.82 -0.53 5.75
CA LEU A 95 11.17 -1.19 4.62
C LEU A 95 11.83 -2.54 4.35
N LEU A 96 11.04 -3.61 4.41
CA LEU A 96 11.39 -4.95 3.97
C LEU A 96 10.73 -5.25 2.62
N THR A 97 11.55 -5.64 1.65
CA THR A 97 11.08 -5.95 0.30
C THR A 97 11.01 -7.45 0.07
N ARG A 98 9.87 -7.94 -0.43
CA ARG A 98 9.74 -9.30 -0.95
C ARG A 98 9.86 -9.29 -2.47
N ARG A 99 10.88 -9.94 -3.04
CA ARG A 99 11.01 -10.12 -4.48
C ARG A 99 10.08 -11.24 -4.93
N GLY A 100 8.92 -10.84 -5.43
CA GLY A 100 7.94 -11.76 -6.01
C GLY A 100 6.67 -11.03 -6.38
N ASP A 101 5.76 -11.77 -7.00
CA ASP A 101 4.40 -11.36 -7.30
C ASP A 101 3.43 -11.67 -6.15
N GLY A 102 2.22 -11.15 -6.29
CA GLY A 102 1.10 -11.39 -5.38
C GLY A 102 0.93 -10.33 -4.31
N HIS A 103 -0.30 -10.24 -3.80
CA HIS A 103 -0.69 -9.29 -2.77
C HIS A 103 -0.37 -9.81 -1.36
N THR A 104 0.11 -8.92 -0.50
CA THR A 104 0.58 -9.20 0.89
C THR A 104 1.84 -10.09 0.95
N SER A 105 2.33 -10.39 2.16
CA SER A 105 3.58 -11.15 2.35
C SER A 105 3.60 -12.16 3.51
N TYR A 106 2.70 -12.05 4.51
CA TYR A 106 2.81 -12.88 5.72
C TYR A 106 2.52 -14.37 5.48
N SER A 107 1.44 -14.67 4.75
CA SER A 107 0.94 -16.05 4.58
C SER A 107 1.63 -16.82 3.45
N LEU A 108 2.69 -16.26 2.86
CA LEU A 108 3.39 -16.86 1.70
C LEU A 108 4.61 -17.71 2.11
N HIS A 109 4.85 -17.86 3.41
CA HIS A 109 6.00 -18.57 3.97
C HIS A 109 7.36 -17.95 3.57
N GLY A 110 8.46 -18.66 3.80
CA GLY A 110 9.80 -18.21 3.42
C GLY A 110 10.45 -17.21 4.39
N ASP A 111 11.49 -16.54 3.92
CA ASP A 111 12.28 -15.61 4.74
C ASP A 111 11.52 -14.34 5.10
N THR A 112 10.65 -13.85 4.21
CA THR A 112 9.81 -12.69 4.52
C THR A 112 8.89 -12.97 5.71
N GLN A 113 8.23 -14.14 5.75
CA GLN A 113 7.41 -14.52 6.90
C GLN A 113 8.25 -14.59 8.18
N ARG A 114 9.41 -15.26 8.15
CA ARG A 114 10.30 -15.39 9.31
C ARG A 114 10.76 -14.04 9.85
N ALA A 115 11.09 -13.10 8.96
CA ALA A 115 11.49 -11.75 9.37
C ALA A 115 10.32 -10.98 10.02
N ILE A 116 9.09 -11.17 9.52
CA ILE A 116 7.89 -10.61 10.16
C ILE A 116 7.69 -11.23 11.55
N ASP A 117 7.80 -12.55 11.68
CA ASP A 117 7.66 -13.24 12.96
C ASP A 117 8.71 -12.77 13.98
N ASN A 118 9.98 -12.68 13.59
CA ASN A 118 11.06 -12.16 14.44
C ASN A 118 10.79 -10.73 14.91
N TYR A 119 10.22 -9.89 14.04
CA TYR A 119 9.83 -8.54 14.42
C TYR A 119 8.64 -8.53 15.39
N LEU A 120 7.60 -9.35 15.12
CA LEU A 120 6.41 -9.40 15.97
C LEU A 120 6.67 -10.01 17.35
N VAL A 121 7.60 -10.97 17.45
CA VAL A 121 7.91 -11.69 18.69
C VAL A 121 9.03 -10.99 19.47
N ASP A 122 10.13 -10.65 18.79
CA ASP A 122 11.36 -10.21 19.44
C ASP A 122 11.72 -8.75 19.13
N LEU A 123 10.89 -8.02 18.36
CA LEU A 123 11.20 -6.69 17.84
C LEU A 123 12.51 -6.63 17.06
N THR A 124 12.93 -7.77 16.50
CA THR A 124 14.15 -7.88 15.70
C THR A 124 13.86 -7.45 14.26
N LEU A 125 14.50 -6.36 13.83
CA LEU A 125 14.36 -5.85 12.48
C LEU A 125 15.34 -6.50 11.50
N PRO A 126 14.96 -6.65 10.22
CA PRO A 126 15.90 -6.96 9.17
C PRO A 126 16.85 -5.77 8.92
N GLY A 127 17.98 -6.03 8.26
CA GLY A 127 18.90 -4.96 7.86
C GLY A 127 18.24 -3.95 6.90
N VAL A 128 18.71 -2.71 6.91
CA VAL A 128 18.22 -1.68 5.97
C VAL A 128 18.44 -2.13 4.53
N GLY A 129 17.40 -2.03 3.70
CA GLY A 129 17.44 -2.43 2.29
C GLY A 129 17.42 -3.94 2.07
N THR A 130 17.00 -4.72 3.06
CA THR A 130 16.84 -6.18 2.91
C THR A 130 15.79 -6.50 1.86
N VAL A 131 16.18 -7.38 0.93
CA VAL A 131 15.30 -7.99 -0.06
C VAL A 131 15.38 -9.49 0.11
N TYR A 132 14.25 -10.14 0.36
CA TYR A 132 14.17 -11.60 0.33
C TYR A 132 13.53 -12.06 -0.97
N ASP A 133 14.09 -13.12 -1.55
CA ASP A 133 13.40 -13.87 -2.59
C ASP A 133 12.27 -14.69 -1.94
N THR A 134 11.19 -14.93 -2.68
CA THR A 134 10.05 -15.74 -2.21
C THR A 134 10.46 -17.09 -1.68
#